data_AF-A0A1J1I299-F1
#
_entry.id   AF-A0A1J1I299-F1
#
_cell.length_a   1.000
_cell.length_b   1.000
_cell.length_c   1.000
_cell.angle_alpha   90.00
_cell.angle_beta   90.00
_cell.angle_gamma   90.00
#
_symmetry.space_group_name_H-M   'P 1'
#
loop_
_entity.id
_entity.type
_entity.pdbx_description
1 polymer ?
#
loop_
_entity_poly.entity_id
_entity_poly.type
_entity_poly.pdbx_seq_one_letter_code
_entity_poly.pdbx_strand_id
1 'polypeptide(L)'
;MGFYDIPAMIDYVLNETKSPRIFYIAHSQGTTAFLVCMSTRPEYNEKIIEAHLMAPSAFRKKLPRLRTVLYGLKFLDSLKTYRYLELSRILDVQDSVSKYLCRKEKPRRLRLCLRIISFLLGIKSNEIQLDVSILPNLKRYLSPRISIMQLTHYYQNMINDRFRCFDHKEKNMIYYNSSIPPDYPLSEAVAPISLYHAELDLFASFKGVQFLAQSLPNVKNLRMMVNWNHIDFVYSKYSRDVLYYNIKNTDSVLKLIYNAGFEGEALEVVTEDGYLLKVHHLFPRNNWNRKPPVFLMHGLFAASDDYVVTGPKIALAYLLSEAGYDVYMGNARGNKHSVKHKSLSFNSRKFWLFGWHEIGYYDVSAMIDYILDKTKFPKLFYVGHSQGATAFLAMISTRPEYNQKIIQAQLLAPAAFVKNSPHPLASFFDDQINNRRLLDNYEYLDFVRYWDLGSEFSALFCREHSKLLDLCKSIIFLIVGRNRYGDEIDPVSYGEESMKDFKLIVEILLENFKHTGSAHFAKS
;
A
#
# COMPACT_ATOMS: atom_id res chain seq x y z
N MET A 1 3.26 -15.90 28.39
CA MET A 1 3.08 -15.05 27.20
C MET A 1 2.44 -13.70 27.51
N GLY A 2 1.12 -13.53 27.49
CA GLY A 2 0.52 -12.18 27.61
C GLY A 2 0.80 -11.48 28.95
N PHE A 3 0.87 -12.22 30.04
CA PHE A 3 1.03 -11.65 31.39
C PHE A 3 2.49 -11.32 31.78
N TYR A 4 3.46 -12.06 31.22
CA TYR A 4 4.87 -11.99 31.63
C TYR A 4 5.80 -11.66 30.46
N ASP A 5 5.75 -12.47 29.41
CA ASP A 5 6.69 -12.40 28.28
C ASP A 5 6.53 -11.10 27.49
N ILE A 6 5.30 -10.72 27.11
CA ILE A 6 5.06 -9.49 26.33
C ILE A 6 5.48 -8.23 27.13
N PRO A 7 5.05 -8.04 28.39
CA PRO A 7 5.57 -6.97 29.24
C PRO A 7 7.09 -6.91 29.31
N ALA A 8 7.75 -8.03 29.58
CA ALA A 8 9.20 -8.09 29.69
C ALA A 8 9.91 -7.73 28.37
N MET A 9 9.38 -8.19 27.24
CA MET A 9 9.89 -7.84 25.92
C MET A 9 9.71 -6.36 25.61
N ILE A 10 8.55 -5.78 25.94
CA ILE A 10 8.28 -4.35 25.74
C ILE A 10 9.25 -3.51 26.59
N ASP A 11 9.36 -3.81 27.89
CA ASP A 11 10.23 -3.06 28.79
C ASP A 11 11.70 -3.13 28.38
N TYR A 12 12.15 -4.32 27.96
CA TYR A 12 13.50 -4.49 27.43
C TYR A 12 13.75 -3.60 26.21
N VAL A 13 12.86 -3.64 25.21
CA VAL A 13 13.00 -2.83 23.98
C VAL A 13 12.98 -1.33 24.29
N LEU A 14 12.07 -0.86 25.15
CA LEU A 14 11.99 0.54 25.55
C LEU A 14 13.26 0.99 26.29
N ASN A 15 13.77 0.15 27.20
CA ASN A 15 14.98 0.46 27.95
C ASN A 15 16.24 0.50 27.06
N GLU A 16 16.36 -0.43 26.10
CA GLU A 16 17.50 -0.48 25.17
C GLU A 16 17.46 0.66 24.16
N THR A 17 16.29 0.95 23.59
CA THR A 17 16.15 1.98 22.54
C THR A 17 16.01 3.40 23.08
N LYS A 18 15.74 3.55 24.40
CA LYS A 18 15.34 4.81 25.04
C LYS A 18 14.10 5.46 24.42
N SER A 19 13.34 4.71 23.61
CA SER A 19 12.05 5.17 23.10
C SER A 19 11.00 5.08 24.22
N PRO A 20 10.09 6.05 24.35
CA PRO A 20 9.00 5.98 25.33
C PRO A 20 7.89 5.01 24.88
N ARG A 21 7.80 4.70 23.58
CA ARG A 21 6.73 3.88 23.01
C ARG A 21 7.21 3.04 21.82
N ILE A 22 6.47 2.00 21.47
CA ILE A 22 6.73 1.15 20.31
C ILE A 22 5.50 0.99 19.41
N PHE A 23 5.74 0.68 18.14
CA PHE A 23 4.73 -0.01 17.33
C PHE A 23 4.77 -1.50 17.65
N TYR A 24 3.61 -2.12 17.80
CA TYR A 24 3.51 -3.56 18.06
C TYR A 24 2.89 -4.26 16.84
N ILE A 25 3.62 -5.22 16.26
CA ILE A 25 3.13 -5.96 15.10
C ILE A 25 3.14 -7.44 15.46
N ALA A 26 1.98 -8.09 15.32
CA ALA A 26 1.89 -9.51 15.63
C ALA A 26 0.96 -10.26 14.69
N HIS A 27 1.23 -11.56 14.59
CA HIS A 27 0.46 -12.52 13.81
C HIS A 27 -0.01 -13.65 14.71
N SER A 28 -1.23 -14.14 14.47
CA SER A 28 -1.79 -15.33 15.12
C SER A 28 -1.68 -15.26 16.66
N GLN A 29 -1.06 -16.23 17.32
CA GLN A 29 -0.86 -16.27 18.77
C GLN A 29 -0.25 -14.98 19.38
N GLY A 30 0.62 -14.28 18.64
CA GLY A 30 1.18 -13.02 19.12
C GLY A 30 0.10 -11.96 19.37
N THR A 31 -0.96 -11.96 18.55
CA THR A 31 -2.11 -11.07 18.74
C THR A 31 -2.88 -11.38 20.02
N THR A 32 -3.10 -12.67 20.31
CA THR A 32 -3.73 -13.13 21.54
C THR A 32 -2.90 -12.74 22.77
N ALA A 33 -1.59 -12.93 22.71
CA ALA A 33 -0.69 -12.55 23.79
C ALA A 33 -0.71 -11.03 24.04
N PHE A 34 -0.73 -10.23 22.98
CA PHE A 34 -0.87 -8.78 23.06
C PHE A 34 -2.21 -8.36 23.70
N LEU A 35 -3.32 -8.91 23.22
CA LEU A 35 -4.65 -8.59 23.76
C LEU A 35 -4.76 -8.93 25.24
N VAL A 36 -4.21 -10.08 25.66
CA VAL A 36 -4.14 -10.44 27.09
C VAL A 36 -3.29 -9.43 27.86
N CYS A 37 -2.12 -9.04 27.34
CA CYS A 37 -1.26 -8.03 27.97
C CYS A 37 -2.01 -6.71 28.18
N MET A 38 -2.53 -6.12 27.09
CA MET A 38 -3.22 -4.83 27.14
C MET A 38 -4.47 -4.86 28.04
N SER A 39 -5.17 -6.00 28.09
CA SER A 39 -6.38 -6.15 28.92
C SER A 39 -6.08 -6.37 30.40
N THR A 40 -4.98 -7.05 30.73
CA THR A 40 -4.69 -7.45 32.12
C THR A 40 -3.64 -6.58 32.80
N ARG A 41 -2.89 -5.81 32.02
CA ARG A 41 -1.83 -4.90 32.47
C ARG A 41 -2.00 -3.55 31.79
N PRO A 42 -3.01 -2.77 32.21
CA PRO A 42 -3.41 -1.56 31.50
C PRO A 42 -2.28 -0.53 31.38
N GLU A 43 -1.29 -0.56 32.29
CA GLU A 43 -0.10 0.30 32.27
C GLU A 43 0.78 0.12 31.01
N TYR A 44 0.59 -0.94 30.23
CA TYR A 44 1.31 -1.12 28.96
C TYR A 44 0.59 -0.50 27.76
N ASN A 45 -0.68 -0.12 27.88
CA ASN A 45 -1.40 0.49 26.75
C ASN A 45 -0.75 1.81 26.31
N GLU A 46 -0.28 2.63 27.25
CA GLU A 46 0.40 3.91 26.97
C GLU A 46 1.76 3.75 26.29
N LYS A 47 2.37 2.56 26.40
CA LYS A 47 3.66 2.21 25.78
C LYS A 47 3.51 1.86 24.29
N ILE A 48 2.29 1.81 23.76
CA ILE A 48 2.00 1.42 22.38
C ILE A 48 1.58 2.66 21.57
N ILE A 49 2.29 2.90 20.46
CA ILE A 49 1.91 3.93 19.48
C ILE A 49 0.68 3.45 18.70
N GLU A 50 0.81 2.27 18.09
CA GLU A 50 -0.27 1.53 17.44
C GLU A 50 0.11 0.05 17.36
N ALA A 51 -0.90 -0.82 17.45
CA ALA A 51 -0.75 -2.26 17.30
C ALA A 51 -1.40 -2.77 16.01
N HIS A 52 -0.65 -3.49 15.18
CA HIS A 52 -1.14 -4.14 13.96
C HIS A 52 -1.29 -5.65 14.23
N LEU A 53 -2.52 -6.11 14.36
CA LEU A 53 -2.85 -7.49 14.71
C LEU A 53 -3.36 -8.25 13.49
N MET A 54 -2.55 -9.18 13.01
CA MET A 54 -2.81 -9.99 11.82
C MET A 54 -3.33 -11.38 12.19
N ALA A 55 -4.43 -11.79 11.56
CA ALA A 55 -5.15 -13.02 11.88
C ALA A 55 -5.47 -13.16 13.39
N PRO A 56 -6.10 -12.15 14.01
CA PRO A 56 -6.34 -12.17 15.44
C PRO A 56 -7.40 -13.22 15.81
N SER A 57 -7.07 -14.07 16.76
CA SER A 57 -7.93 -15.20 17.14
C SER A 57 -8.75 -14.88 18.39
N ALA A 58 -9.94 -14.31 18.21
CA ALA A 58 -11.00 -14.27 19.22
C ALA A 58 -12.13 -15.22 18.79
N PHE A 59 -12.37 -16.26 19.58
CA PHE A 59 -13.21 -17.37 19.17
C PHE A 59 -14.69 -16.98 19.18
N ARG A 60 -15.32 -17.00 17.99
CA ARG A 60 -16.78 -16.96 17.82
C ARG A 60 -17.28 -17.76 16.61
N LYS A 61 -16.98 -19.07 16.57
CA LYS A 61 -17.65 -20.12 15.73
C LYS A 61 -17.05 -21.51 15.97
N LYS A 62 -17.90 -22.56 15.97
CA LYS A 62 -17.47 -23.96 15.77
C LYS A 62 -16.85 -24.14 14.37
N LEU A 63 -15.57 -24.45 14.31
CA LEU A 63 -14.86 -24.83 13.09
C LEU A 63 -15.39 -26.18 12.55
N PRO A 64 -15.94 -26.27 11.33
CA PRO A 64 -16.60 -27.50 10.84
C PRO A 64 -15.63 -28.65 10.57
N ARG A 65 -14.36 -28.36 10.21
CA ARG A 65 -13.39 -29.37 9.69
C ARG A 65 -12.30 -29.77 10.68
N LEU A 66 -12.23 -29.15 11.86
CA LEU A 66 -11.27 -29.55 12.89
C LEU A 66 -11.73 -30.76 13.71
N ARG A 67 -12.96 -31.27 13.52
CA ARG A 67 -13.47 -32.48 14.21
C ARG A 67 -12.50 -33.66 14.08
N THR A 68 -11.84 -33.83 12.95
CA THR A 68 -10.89 -34.92 12.69
C THR A 68 -9.56 -34.76 13.45
N VAL A 69 -9.05 -33.52 13.53
CA VAL A 69 -7.85 -33.18 14.35
C VAL A 69 -8.19 -33.28 15.85
N LEU A 70 -9.41 -32.91 16.22
CA LEU A 70 -9.97 -33.00 17.57
C LEU A 70 -10.12 -34.44 18.07
N TYR A 71 -10.42 -35.42 17.20
CA TYR A 71 -10.35 -36.84 17.57
C TYR A 71 -8.91 -37.29 17.88
N GLY A 72 -7.91 -36.77 17.14
CA GLY A 72 -6.49 -36.99 17.44
C GLY A 72 -6.03 -36.32 18.75
N LEU A 73 -6.60 -35.17 19.11
CA LEU A 73 -6.30 -34.49 20.38
C LEU A 73 -7.02 -35.14 21.58
N LYS A 74 -8.23 -35.69 21.41
CA LYS A 74 -8.86 -36.56 22.42
C LYS A 74 -8.06 -37.84 22.68
N PHE A 75 -7.41 -38.39 21.66
CA PHE A 75 -6.46 -39.49 21.83
C PHE A 75 -5.25 -39.07 22.68
N LEU A 76 -4.73 -37.86 22.51
CA LEU A 76 -3.66 -37.30 23.35
C LEU A 76 -4.12 -37.07 24.80
N ASP A 77 -5.38 -36.66 25.02
CA ASP A 77 -5.99 -36.52 26.36
C ASP A 77 -6.22 -37.89 27.03
N SER A 78 -6.34 -38.98 26.25
CA SER A 78 -6.40 -40.35 26.76
C SER A 78 -5.03 -40.90 27.21
N LEU A 79 -3.94 -40.27 26.78
CA LEU A 79 -2.57 -40.55 27.25
C LEU A 79 -2.33 -39.83 28.61
N LYS A 80 -3.18 -40.10 29.59
CA LYS A 80 -3.08 -39.57 30.97
C LYS A 80 -1.75 -39.93 31.66
N THR A 81 -0.95 -40.81 31.08
CA THR A 81 0.33 -41.30 31.61
C THR A 81 1.52 -40.37 31.35
N TYR A 82 1.42 -39.38 30.45
CA TYR A 82 2.56 -38.52 30.11
C TYR A 82 2.22 -37.03 30.19
N ARG A 83 2.21 -36.50 31.42
CA ARG A 83 1.95 -35.07 31.76
C ARG A 83 2.92 -34.06 31.13
N TYR A 84 3.99 -34.51 30.47
CA TYR A 84 5.00 -33.67 29.84
C TYR A 84 5.51 -34.33 28.55
N LEU A 85 4.68 -34.46 27.53
CA LEU A 85 5.20 -34.69 26.18
C LEU A 85 5.57 -33.34 25.58
N GLU A 86 6.87 -33.06 25.52
CA GLU A 86 7.39 -32.16 24.52
C GLU A 86 7.05 -32.79 23.16
N LEU A 87 6.33 -32.08 22.27
CA LEU A 87 5.90 -32.63 20.98
C LEU A 87 7.10 -33.01 20.08
N SER A 88 8.34 -32.77 20.53
CA SER A 88 9.62 -33.06 19.87
C SER A 88 9.72 -34.48 19.33
N ARG A 89 9.28 -35.50 20.09
CA ARG A 89 9.38 -36.91 19.66
C ARG A 89 8.47 -37.29 18.48
N ILE A 90 7.37 -36.57 18.26
CA ILE A 90 6.47 -36.77 17.10
C ILE A 90 7.01 -36.02 15.87
N LEU A 91 7.72 -34.91 16.08
CA LEU A 91 8.31 -34.08 15.02
C LEU A 91 9.58 -34.70 14.40
N ASP A 92 10.33 -35.55 15.12
CA ASP A 92 11.49 -36.28 14.56
C ASP A 92 11.09 -37.28 13.45
N VAL A 93 9.93 -37.93 13.60
CA VAL A 93 9.34 -38.78 12.55
C VAL A 93 8.88 -37.93 11.36
N GLN A 94 8.42 -36.71 11.63
CA GLN A 94 7.96 -35.76 10.62
C GLN A 94 9.12 -35.22 9.76
N ASP A 95 10.32 -35.03 10.32
CA ASP A 95 11.51 -34.62 9.58
C ASP A 95 11.95 -35.68 8.56
N SER A 96 11.84 -36.98 8.91
CA SER A 96 12.16 -38.09 8.01
C SER A 96 11.18 -38.24 6.85
N VAL A 97 9.87 -38.12 7.12
CA VAL A 97 8.81 -38.20 6.10
C VAL A 97 8.83 -36.97 5.18
N SER A 98 9.06 -35.78 5.74
CA SER A 98 9.14 -34.53 4.99
C SER A 98 10.38 -34.48 4.07
N LYS A 99 11.56 -34.94 4.54
CA LYS A 99 12.78 -35.10 3.73
C LYS A 99 12.60 -36.03 2.52
N TYR A 100 11.72 -37.03 2.65
CA TYR A 100 11.40 -37.97 1.58
C TYR A 100 10.39 -37.41 0.56
N LEU A 101 9.40 -36.64 1.04
CA LEU A 101 8.30 -36.11 0.22
C LEU A 101 8.61 -34.76 -0.44
N CYS A 102 9.31 -33.83 0.23
CA CYS A 102 9.44 -32.42 -0.17
C CYS A 102 10.69 -32.09 -1.00
N ARG A 103 11.08 -32.94 -1.97
CA ARG A 103 12.27 -32.71 -2.83
C ARG A 103 11.90 -32.07 -4.17
N LYS A 104 12.61 -30.99 -4.54
CA LYS A 104 12.43 -30.30 -5.84
C LYS A 104 12.68 -31.22 -7.03
N GLU A 105 13.62 -32.16 -6.95
CA GLU A 105 13.94 -33.08 -8.07
C GLU A 105 12.88 -34.16 -8.30
N LYS A 106 11.83 -34.28 -7.47
CA LYS A 106 10.77 -35.30 -7.59
C LYS A 106 9.37 -34.66 -7.62
N PRO A 107 8.87 -34.23 -8.80
CA PRO A 107 7.63 -33.43 -8.94
C PRO A 107 6.35 -34.06 -8.39
N ARG A 108 6.24 -35.40 -8.42
CA ARG A 108 5.08 -36.12 -7.85
C ARG A 108 5.08 -36.10 -6.32
N ARG A 109 6.25 -36.27 -5.69
CA ARG A 109 6.39 -36.24 -4.23
C ARG A 109 6.25 -34.81 -3.71
N LEU A 110 6.85 -33.85 -4.42
CA LEU A 110 6.71 -32.43 -4.12
C LEU A 110 5.24 -32.00 -4.11
N ARG A 111 4.43 -32.45 -5.08
CA ARG A 111 2.97 -32.20 -5.07
C ARG A 111 2.26 -32.80 -3.86
N LEU A 112 2.63 -34.00 -3.43
CA LEU A 112 2.05 -34.62 -2.24
C LEU A 112 2.46 -33.88 -0.96
N CYS A 113 3.72 -33.48 -0.86
CA CYS A 113 4.23 -32.62 0.21
C CYS A 113 3.47 -31.29 0.28
N LEU A 114 3.34 -30.59 -0.85
CA LEU A 114 2.62 -29.31 -0.92
C LEU A 114 1.14 -29.47 -0.53
N ARG A 115 0.49 -30.59 -0.87
CA ARG A 115 -0.88 -30.89 -0.43
C ARG A 115 -0.98 -31.12 1.08
N ILE A 116 0.00 -31.81 1.69
CA ILE A 116 0.04 -32.04 3.14
C ILE A 116 0.29 -30.73 3.89
N ILE A 117 1.24 -29.91 3.42
CA ILE A 117 1.51 -28.58 3.97
C ILE A 117 0.27 -27.69 3.82
N SER A 118 -0.37 -27.71 2.65
CA SER A 118 -1.62 -26.98 2.41
C SER A 118 -2.74 -27.42 3.35
N PHE A 119 -2.84 -28.71 3.64
CA PHE A 119 -3.81 -29.23 4.60
C PHE A 119 -3.52 -28.78 6.04
N LEU A 120 -2.26 -28.85 6.49
CA LEU A 120 -1.85 -28.44 7.84
C LEU A 120 -1.97 -26.93 8.07
N LEU A 121 -1.67 -26.14 7.05
CA LEU A 121 -1.71 -24.67 7.09
C LEU A 121 -3.10 -24.10 6.75
N GLY A 122 -4.07 -24.96 6.41
CA GLY A 122 -5.43 -24.54 6.08
C GLY A 122 -5.59 -23.82 4.75
N ILE A 123 -4.68 -24.06 3.80
CA ILE A 123 -4.66 -23.44 2.47
C ILE A 123 -5.79 -24.03 1.64
N LYS A 124 -6.66 -23.16 1.12
CA LYS A 124 -7.80 -23.54 0.28
C LYS A 124 -7.70 -22.88 -1.10
N SER A 125 -6.59 -23.08 -1.82
CA SER A 125 -6.51 -22.75 -3.25
C SER A 125 -5.42 -23.55 -3.97
N ASN A 126 -5.54 -23.67 -5.29
CA ASN A 126 -4.51 -24.17 -6.20
C ASN A 126 -3.47 -23.09 -6.57
N GLU A 127 -3.58 -21.90 -5.97
CA GLU A 127 -2.72 -20.74 -6.24
C GLU A 127 -1.96 -20.39 -4.96
N ILE A 128 -0.82 -21.06 -4.81
CA ILE A 128 0.11 -20.79 -3.74
C ILE A 128 0.69 -19.38 -3.98
N GLN A 129 0.33 -18.40 -3.14
CA GLN A 129 1.02 -17.09 -3.09
C GLN A 129 2.32 -17.17 -2.26
N LEU A 130 2.70 -18.36 -1.82
CA LEU A 130 3.98 -18.63 -1.17
C LEU A 130 5.10 -18.61 -2.20
N ASP A 131 6.23 -18.00 -1.85
CA ASP A 131 7.44 -18.16 -2.65
C ASP A 131 7.93 -19.62 -2.54
N VAL A 132 7.86 -20.38 -3.63
CA VAL A 132 8.33 -21.78 -3.65
C VAL A 132 9.84 -21.90 -3.47
N SER A 133 10.59 -20.79 -3.56
CA SER A 133 12.02 -20.70 -3.25
C SER A 133 12.30 -20.87 -1.75
N ILE A 134 11.37 -20.46 -0.87
CA ILE A 134 11.58 -20.50 0.59
C ILE A 134 11.26 -21.88 1.20
N LEU A 135 10.54 -22.75 0.48
CA LEU A 135 10.14 -24.08 0.97
C LEU A 135 11.29 -24.95 1.55
N PRO A 136 12.50 -25.00 0.96
CA PRO A 136 13.61 -25.75 1.54
C PRO A 136 14.09 -25.19 2.89
N ASN A 137 13.93 -23.88 3.11
CA ASN A 137 14.35 -23.17 4.33
C ASN A 137 13.22 -23.07 5.36
N LEU A 138 11.96 -23.05 4.93
CA LEU A 138 10.75 -23.07 5.76
C LEU A 138 10.77 -24.25 6.75
N LYS A 139 11.41 -25.36 6.34
CA LYS A 139 11.76 -26.56 7.11
C LYS A 139 12.43 -26.28 8.48
N ARG A 140 13.25 -25.23 8.58
CA ARG A 140 14.02 -24.92 9.81
C ARG A 140 13.23 -24.04 10.78
N TYR A 141 12.20 -23.35 10.27
CA TYR A 141 11.40 -22.37 11.01
C TYR A 141 10.01 -22.89 11.40
N LEU A 142 9.47 -23.88 10.69
CA LEU A 142 8.19 -24.55 11.02
C LEU A 142 8.31 -25.66 12.08
N SER A 143 9.38 -25.64 12.89
CA SER A 143 9.49 -26.49 14.09
C SER A 143 9.24 -25.71 15.39
N PRO A 144 8.11 -24.97 15.56
CA PRO A 144 7.84 -24.32 16.83
C PRO A 144 7.58 -25.39 17.89
N ARG A 145 8.24 -25.26 19.04
CA ARG A 145 7.91 -26.05 20.23
C ARG A 145 6.69 -25.41 20.89
N ILE A 146 5.66 -26.22 21.13
CA ILE A 146 4.43 -25.79 21.80
C ILE A 146 4.16 -26.68 23.01
N SER A 147 3.66 -26.07 24.08
CA SER A 147 3.18 -26.80 25.26
C SER A 147 1.81 -27.44 24.96
N ILE A 148 1.60 -28.68 25.42
CA ILE A 148 0.27 -29.31 25.40
C ILE A 148 -0.76 -28.43 26.11
N MET A 149 -0.38 -27.76 27.20
CA MET A 149 -1.26 -26.84 27.92
C MET A 149 -1.75 -25.70 27.02
N GLN A 150 -0.91 -25.21 26.10
CA GLN A 150 -1.28 -24.15 25.16
C GLN A 150 -2.31 -24.66 24.13
N LEU A 151 -2.11 -25.86 23.59
CA LEU A 151 -3.10 -26.51 22.71
C LEU A 151 -4.43 -26.75 23.43
N THR A 152 -4.37 -27.24 24.67
CA THR A 152 -5.54 -27.43 25.52
C THR A 152 -6.26 -26.12 25.81
N HIS A 153 -5.53 -25.02 26.02
CA HIS A 153 -6.15 -23.71 26.27
C HIS A 153 -6.91 -23.21 25.04
N TYR A 154 -6.32 -23.30 23.85
CA TYR A 154 -7.03 -22.96 22.61
C TYR A 154 -8.27 -23.82 22.44
N TYR A 155 -8.16 -25.12 22.69
CA TYR A 155 -9.31 -26.01 22.65
C TYR A 155 -10.42 -25.59 23.63
N GLN A 156 -10.08 -25.26 24.88
CA GLN A 156 -11.03 -24.78 25.88
C GLN A 156 -11.74 -23.49 25.44
N ASN A 157 -11.01 -22.53 24.88
CA ASN A 157 -11.60 -21.28 24.38
C ASN A 157 -12.50 -21.51 23.16
N MET A 158 -12.12 -22.43 22.27
CA MET A 158 -12.90 -22.81 21.09
C MET A 158 -14.23 -23.50 21.45
N ILE A 159 -14.23 -24.47 22.37
CA ILE A 159 -15.45 -25.21 22.74
C ILE A 159 -16.42 -24.35 23.55
N ASN A 160 -15.89 -23.41 24.34
CA ASN A 160 -16.68 -22.56 25.20
C ASN A 160 -17.02 -21.21 24.56
N ASP A 161 -16.54 -20.95 23.33
CA ASP A 161 -16.76 -19.73 22.54
C ASP A 161 -16.40 -18.43 23.28
N ARG A 162 -15.30 -18.48 24.04
CA ARG A 162 -14.94 -17.43 25.00
C ARG A 162 -13.43 -17.17 24.97
N PHE A 163 -13.05 -15.93 25.26
CA PHE A 163 -11.66 -15.51 25.36
C PHE A 163 -11.29 -15.32 26.83
N ARG A 164 -10.74 -16.37 27.46
CA ARG A 164 -10.62 -16.44 28.92
C ARG A 164 -9.37 -17.19 29.40
N CYS A 165 -9.13 -17.11 30.71
CA CYS A 165 -8.09 -17.86 31.41
C CYS A 165 -8.23 -19.39 31.26
N PHE A 166 -7.14 -20.12 31.51
CA PHE A 166 -7.11 -21.57 31.37
C PHE A 166 -8.04 -22.25 32.38
N ASP A 167 -8.83 -23.23 31.95
CA ASP A 167 -9.69 -23.99 32.85
C ASP A 167 -8.90 -25.13 33.50
N HIS A 168 -8.48 -24.93 34.76
CA HIS A 168 -7.83 -25.92 35.62
C HIS A 168 -8.81 -26.88 36.31
N LYS A 169 -10.09 -26.88 35.92
CA LYS A 169 -11.17 -27.72 36.49
C LYS A 169 -11.32 -27.44 37.99
N GLU A 170 -11.28 -28.48 38.83
CA GLU A 170 -11.42 -28.37 40.29
C GLU A 170 -10.42 -27.41 40.93
N LYS A 171 -9.25 -27.23 40.29
CA LYS A 171 -8.21 -26.32 40.79
C LYS A 171 -8.46 -24.85 40.45
N ASN A 172 -9.54 -24.49 39.73
CA ASN A 172 -9.85 -23.09 39.43
C ASN A 172 -9.95 -22.24 40.69
N MET A 173 -10.47 -22.79 41.80
CA MET A 173 -10.51 -22.08 43.08
C MET A 173 -9.12 -21.67 43.59
N ILE A 174 -8.09 -22.48 43.32
CA ILE A 174 -6.71 -22.18 43.73
C ILE A 174 -6.13 -21.05 42.87
N TYR A 175 -6.43 -21.03 41.56
CA TYR A 175 -5.81 -20.09 40.62
C TYR A 175 -6.57 -18.77 40.48
N TYR A 176 -7.90 -18.79 40.64
CA TYR A 176 -8.77 -17.65 40.31
C TYR A 176 -9.71 -17.25 41.45
N ASN A 177 -9.68 -17.97 42.58
CA ASN A 177 -10.68 -17.84 43.64
C ASN A 177 -12.13 -17.94 43.11
N SER A 178 -12.32 -18.71 42.04
CA SER A 178 -13.57 -18.90 41.33
C SER A 178 -13.62 -20.30 40.75
N SER A 179 -14.80 -20.93 40.71
CA SER A 179 -14.98 -22.23 40.05
C SER A 179 -14.92 -22.14 38.53
N ILE A 180 -15.13 -20.94 37.96
CA ILE A 180 -15.12 -20.66 36.53
C ILE A 180 -13.93 -19.72 36.23
N PRO A 181 -13.10 -20.03 35.22
CA PRO A 181 -12.00 -19.15 34.85
C PRO A 181 -12.52 -17.81 34.30
N PRO A 182 -11.95 -16.68 34.74
CA PRO A 182 -12.40 -15.36 34.33
C PRO A 182 -12.06 -15.08 32.86
N ASP A 183 -12.90 -14.27 32.21
CA ASP A 183 -12.63 -13.74 30.87
C ASP A 183 -11.56 -12.64 30.94
N TYR A 184 -10.83 -12.47 29.84
CA TYR A 184 -9.94 -11.31 29.71
C TYR A 184 -10.77 -10.06 29.39
N PRO A 185 -10.61 -8.95 30.13
CA PRO A 185 -11.44 -7.76 29.96
C PRO A 185 -10.96 -6.91 28.78
N LEU A 186 -11.40 -7.27 27.56
CA LEU A 186 -10.99 -6.58 26.33
C LEU A 186 -11.32 -5.08 26.30
N SER A 187 -12.25 -4.62 27.14
CA SER A 187 -12.55 -3.19 27.34
C SER A 187 -11.35 -2.38 27.86
N GLU A 188 -10.41 -3.02 28.55
CA GLU A 188 -9.21 -2.38 29.10
C GLU A 188 -8.07 -2.24 28.07
N ALA A 189 -8.18 -2.90 26.92
CA ALA A 189 -7.20 -2.81 25.84
C ALA A 189 -7.40 -1.52 25.01
N VAL A 190 -7.06 -0.38 25.62
CA VAL A 190 -7.28 0.98 25.07
C VAL A 190 -6.24 1.44 24.04
N ALA A 191 -5.14 0.70 23.88
CA ALA A 191 -4.14 0.98 22.85
C ALA A 191 -4.77 1.09 21.44
N PRO A 192 -4.29 1.99 20.56
CA PRO A 192 -4.73 2.04 19.16
C PRO A 192 -4.45 0.72 18.44
N ILE A 193 -5.48 0.07 17.88
CA ILE A 193 -5.35 -1.26 17.25
C ILE A 193 -5.88 -1.25 15.81
N SER A 194 -5.07 -1.73 14.87
CA SER A 194 -5.47 -2.06 13.50
C SER A 194 -5.55 -3.58 13.33
N LEU A 195 -6.70 -4.08 12.87
CA LEU A 195 -6.99 -5.51 12.71
C LEU A 195 -6.97 -5.92 11.24
N TYR A 196 -6.27 -7.03 10.95
CA TYR A 196 -6.19 -7.60 9.60
C TYR A 196 -6.65 -9.06 9.64
N HIS A 197 -7.55 -9.44 8.75
CA HIS A 197 -8.04 -10.81 8.66
C HIS A 197 -8.05 -11.30 7.22
N ALA A 198 -7.96 -12.61 7.03
CA ALA A 198 -7.93 -13.24 5.71
C ALA A 198 -9.28 -13.90 5.39
N GLU A 199 -9.69 -13.84 4.13
CA GLU A 199 -10.94 -14.43 3.65
C GLU A 199 -10.97 -15.95 3.83
N LEU A 200 -9.84 -16.61 3.55
CA LEU A 200 -9.68 -18.07 3.57
C LEU A 200 -9.04 -18.56 4.89
N ASP A 201 -8.98 -17.72 5.91
CA ASP A 201 -8.38 -18.07 7.21
C ASP A 201 -9.22 -19.13 7.94
N LEU A 202 -8.61 -20.31 8.19
CA LEU A 202 -9.25 -21.40 8.91
C LEU A 202 -9.10 -21.34 10.44
N PHE A 203 -8.26 -20.44 10.96
CA PHE A 203 -8.04 -20.28 12.40
C PHE A 203 -8.75 -19.03 12.93
N ALA A 204 -8.60 -17.90 12.25
CA ALA A 204 -9.20 -16.61 12.61
C ALA A 204 -10.37 -16.27 11.68
N SER A 205 -11.56 -16.80 11.99
CA SER A 205 -12.75 -16.57 11.15
C SER A 205 -13.19 -15.11 11.12
N PHE A 206 -13.72 -14.64 9.99
CA PHE A 206 -14.22 -13.27 9.83
C PHE A 206 -15.18 -12.83 10.96
N LYS A 207 -16.16 -13.69 11.31
CA LYS A 207 -17.11 -13.39 12.39
C LYS A 207 -16.43 -13.23 13.76
N GLY A 208 -15.40 -14.03 14.04
CA GLY A 208 -14.62 -13.93 15.26
C GLY A 208 -13.84 -12.61 15.33
N VAL A 209 -13.20 -12.21 14.23
CA VAL A 209 -12.46 -10.94 14.15
C VAL A 209 -13.40 -9.73 14.21
N GLN A 210 -14.56 -9.79 13.55
CA GLN A 210 -15.55 -8.72 13.62
C GLN A 210 -16.08 -8.54 15.05
N PHE A 211 -16.33 -9.65 15.76
CA PHE A 211 -16.73 -9.58 17.16
C PHE A 211 -15.62 -9.03 18.07
N LEU A 212 -14.37 -9.41 17.83
CA LEU A 212 -13.21 -8.82 18.51
C LEU A 212 -13.16 -7.32 18.31
N ALA A 213 -13.33 -6.86 17.07
CA ALA A 213 -13.31 -5.43 16.73
C ALA A 213 -14.40 -4.66 17.52
N GLN A 214 -15.58 -5.25 17.67
CA GLN A 214 -16.67 -4.67 18.46
C GLN A 214 -16.41 -4.69 19.98
N SER A 215 -15.55 -5.60 20.45
CA SER A 215 -15.23 -5.76 21.87
C SER A 215 -14.06 -4.88 22.32
N LEU A 216 -13.37 -4.23 21.38
CA LEU A 216 -12.20 -3.38 21.63
C LEU A 216 -12.58 -1.90 21.58
N PRO A 217 -12.08 -1.07 22.51
CA PRO A 217 -12.46 0.34 22.61
C PRO A 217 -11.83 1.24 21.55
N ASN A 218 -10.71 0.87 20.93
CA ASN A 218 -9.92 1.77 20.07
C ASN A 218 -9.40 1.10 18.78
N VAL A 219 -10.32 0.58 17.96
CA VAL A 219 -9.98 0.02 16.65
C VAL A 219 -9.84 1.14 15.62
N LYS A 220 -8.64 1.29 15.04
CA LYS A 220 -8.35 2.27 13.98
C LYS A 220 -8.76 1.78 12.60
N ASN A 221 -8.48 0.52 12.31
CA ASN A 221 -8.79 -0.10 11.02
C ASN A 221 -9.22 -1.55 11.20
N LEU A 222 -10.14 -2.02 10.36
CA LEU A 222 -10.48 -3.43 10.20
C LEU A 222 -10.41 -3.78 8.71
N ARG A 223 -9.49 -4.67 8.34
CA ARG A 223 -9.20 -4.97 6.93
C ARG A 223 -9.30 -6.46 6.60
N MET A 224 -10.03 -6.75 5.52
CA MET A 224 -10.09 -8.07 4.90
C MET A 224 -9.05 -8.20 3.79
N MET A 225 -8.33 -9.32 3.79
CA MET A 225 -7.41 -9.74 2.75
C MET A 225 -8.10 -10.80 1.90
N VAL A 226 -8.54 -10.40 0.70
CA VAL A 226 -9.21 -11.27 -0.28
C VAL A 226 -8.20 -12.27 -0.84
N ASN A 227 -8.63 -13.51 -1.02
CA ASN A 227 -7.79 -14.64 -1.47
C ASN A 227 -6.59 -15.00 -0.57
N TRP A 228 -6.46 -14.38 0.61
CA TRP A 228 -5.43 -14.73 1.59
C TRP A 228 -5.95 -15.77 2.58
N ASN A 229 -5.03 -16.55 3.14
CA ASN A 229 -5.23 -17.51 4.22
C ASN A 229 -4.41 -17.11 5.47
N HIS A 230 -4.43 -17.95 6.51
CA HIS A 230 -3.80 -17.66 7.80
C HIS A 230 -2.31 -17.33 7.71
N ILE A 231 -1.56 -17.99 6.82
CA ILE A 231 -0.09 -17.92 6.80
C ILE A 231 0.41 -16.82 5.86
N ASP A 232 -0.44 -16.34 4.95
CA ASP A 232 -0.07 -15.39 3.90
C ASP A 232 0.40 -14.06 4.49
N PHE A 233 -0.06 -13.71 5.69
CA PHE A 233 0.44 -12.55 6.44
C PHE A 233 1.95 -12.57 6.70
N VAL A 234 2.56 -13.74 6.77
CA VAL A 234 3.99 -13.89 7.06
C VAL A 234 4.75 -14.33 5.81
N TYR A 235 4.20 -15.25 5.03
CA TYR A 235 4.96 -15.94 3.98
C TYR A 235 4.48 -15.68 2.55
N SER A 236 3.45 -14.85 2.34
CA SER A 236 3.08 -14.46 0.98
C SER A 236 4.21 -13.65 0.36
N LYS A 237 4.49 -13.87 -0.93
CA LYS A 237 5.40 -12.99 -1.69
C LYS A 237 4.88 -11.54 -1.78
N TYR A 238 3.59 -11.34 -1.54
CA TYR A 238 2.93 -10.03 -1.48
C TYR A 238 2.76 -9.50 -0.05
N SER A 239 3.28 -10.21 0.97
CA SER A 239 3.15 -9.78 2.38
C SER A 239 3.80 -8.42 2.61
N ARG A 240 4.99 -8.20 2.04
CA ARG A 240 5.65 -6.89 2.00
C ARG A 240 4.72 -5.84 1.39
N ASP A 241 4.21 -6.12 0.21
CA ASP A 241 3.47 -5.14 -0.57
C ASP A 241 2.14 -4.72 0.07
N VAL A 242 1.48 -5.66 0.74
CA VAL A 242 0.15 -5.42 1.31
C VAL A 242 0.16 -5.23 2.83
N LEU A 243 1.24 -5.53 3.56
CA LEU A 243 1.30 -5.25 4.99
C LEU A 243 2.23 -4.07 5.29
N TYR A 244 3.44 -4.04 4.72
CA TYR A 244 4.36 -2.92 5.00
C TYR A 244 3.90 -1.60 4.41
N TYR A 245 3.33 -1.59 3.21
CA TYR A 245 2.87 -0.33 2.59
C TYR A 245 1.54 0.16 3.17
N ASN A 246 0.70 -0.75 3.68
CA ASN A 246 -0.50 -0.37 4.40
C ASN A 246 -0.22 0.04 5.86
N ILE A 247 0.94 -0.31 6.43
CA ILE A 247 1.44 0.23 7.70
C ILE A 247 2.09 1.61 7.50
N LYS A 248 2.55 1.96 6.29
CA LYS A 248 3.27 3.22 6.02
C LYS A 248 2.48 4.39 5.42
N ASN A 249 1.39 4.23 4.67
CA ASN A 249 0.41 5.31 4.39
C ASN A 249 -0.63 4.89 3.34
N THR A 250 -1.82 5.49 3.43
CA THR A 250 -2.99 5.37 2.53
C THR A 250 -2.82 5.99 1.13
N ASP A 251 -1.60 6.33 0.71
CA ASP A 251 -1.36 7.04 -0.55
C ASP A 251 -1.26 6.08 -1.76
N SER A 252 -2.12 6.27 -2.76
CA SER A 252 -2.25 5.37 -3.91
C SER A 252 -1.02 5.33 -4.81
N VAL A 253 -0.32 6.46 -4.97
CA VAL A 253 0.88 6.55 -5.81
C VAL A 253 2.06 5.90 -5.10
N LEU A 254 2.21 6.15 -3.80
CA LEU A 254 3.22 5.44 -3.01
C LEU A 254 3.03 3.94 -3.10
N LYS A 255 1.79 3.44 -3.01
CA LYS A 255 1.49 2.02 -3.21
C LYS A 255 1.97 1.49 -4.57
N LEU A 256 1.82 2.25 -5.66
CA LEU A 256 2.33 1.85 -6.98
C LEU A 256 3.87 1.78 -6.99
N ILE A 257 4.54 2.83 -6.49
CA ILE A 257 6.02 2.94 -6.37
C ILE A 257 6.60 1.73 -5.64
N TYR A 258 5.97 1.46 -4.52
CA TYR A 258 6.30 0.42 -3.60
C TYR A 258 6.09 -1.00 -4.18
N ASN A 259 4.95 -1.25 -4.81
CA ASN A 259 4.68 -2.51 -5.51
C ASN A 259 5.63 -2.75 -6.70
N ALA A 260 6.18 -1.69 -7.29
CA ALA A 260 7.18 -1.78 -8.35
C ALA A 260 8.60 -2.08 -7.81
N GLY A 261 8.79 -2.15 -6.49
CA GLY A 261 10.09 -2.39 -5.86
C GLY A 261 10.98 -1.16 -5.84
N PHE A 262 10.40 0.03 -5.68
CA PHE A 262 11.10 1.30 -5.51
C PHE A 262 10.79 1.91 -4.14
N GLU A 263 11.57 2.93 -3.76
CA GLU A 263 11.38 3.70 -2.53
C GLU A 263 11.00 5.14 -2.86
N GLY A 264 10.25 5.77 -1.96
CA GLY A 264 9.74 7.11 -2.16
C GLY A 264 8.91 7.59 -0.98
N GLU A 265 8.46 8.83 -1.06
CA GLU A 265 7.70 9.54 -0.03
C GLU A 265 6.69 10.52 -0.67
N ALA A 266 5.69 10.93 0.10
CA ALA A 266 4.75 11.98 -0.29
C ALA A 266 5.01 13.22 0.57
N LEU A 267 5.15 14.36 -0.08
CA LEU A 267 5.53 15.64 0.50
C LEU A 267 4.37 16.62 0.37
N GLU A 268 4.26 17.54 1.32
CA GLU A 268 3.27 18.62 1.27
C GLU A 268 4.01 19.95 1.06
N VAL A 269 3.65 20.66 0.00
CA VAL A 269 4.23 21.94 -0.40
C VAL A 269 3.15 23.01 -0.30
N VAL A 270 3.49 24.14 0.30
CA VAL A 270 2.54 25.23 0.54
C VAL A 270 2.81 26.35 -0.46
N THR A 271 1.78 26.77 -1.20
CA THR A 271 1.87 27.90 -2.12
C THR A 271 1.75 29.24 -1.41
N GLU A 272 2.20 30.31 -2.06
CA GLU A 272 2.08 31.69 -1.55
C GLU A 272 0.62 32.08 -1.26
N ASP A 273 -0.31 31.61 -2.10
CA ASP A 273 -1.75 31.88 -1.96
C ASP A 273 -2.50 30.88 -1.06
N GLY A 274 -1.81 29.86 -0.53
CA GLY A 274 -2.30 29.05 0.59
C GLY A 274 -2.81 27.66 0.26
N TYR A 275 -2.63 27.15 -0.96
CA TYR A 275 -2.88 25.75 -1.31
C TYR A 275 -1.82 24.84 -0.72
N LEU A 276 -2.23 23.62 -0.33
CA LEU A 276 -1.35 22.56 0.16
C LEU A 276 -1.30 21.49 -0.94
N LEU A 277 -0.20 21.48 -1.68
CA LEU A 277 0.02 20.61 -2.82
C LEU A 277 0.76 19.36 -2.40
N LYS A 278 0.34 18.20 -2.90
CA LYS A 278 1.07 16.96 -2.69
C LYS A 278 2.11 16.76 -3.79
N VAL A 279 3.36 16.50 -3.41
CA VAL A 279 4.44 16.11 -4.33
C VAL A 279 4.85 14.68 -4.01
N HIS A 280 4.80 13.80 -5.00
CA HIS A 280 5.30 12.43 -4.85
C HIS A 280 6.76 12.38 -5.25
N HIS A 281 7.61 11.90 -4.35
CA HIS A 281 9.05 11.84 -4.52
C HIS A 281 9.49 10.38 -4.63
N LEU A 282 10.10 10.03 -5.75
CA LEU A 282 10.65 8.70 -6.04
C LEU A 282 12.18 8.78 -5.96
N PHE A 283 12.75 8.01 -5.04
CA PHE A 283 14.19 8.02 -4.78
C PHE A 283 14.96 7.36 -5.95
N PRO A 284 16.21 7.77 -6.22
CA PRO A 284 17.06 7.13 -7.21
C PRO A 284 17.45 5.72 -6.76
N ARG A 285 17.42 4.73 -7.68
CA ARG A 285 17.90 3.38 -7.37
C ARG A 285 19.40 3.30 -7.09
N ASN A 286 20.17 4.18 -7.71
CA ASN A 286 21.63 4.22 -7.60
C ASN A 286 22.08 5.63 -7.20
N ASN A 287 22.50 5.79 -5.95
CA ASN A 287 22.86 7.09 -5.37
C ASN A 287 24.39 7.35 -5.33
N TRP A 288 25.17 6.59 -6.11
CA TRP A 288 26.64 6.68 -6.13
C TRP A 288 27.13 8.03 -6.66
N ASN A 289 26.36 8.66 -7.55
CA ASN A 289 26.60 10.00 -8.05
C ASN A 289 25.33 10.83 -7.89
N ARG A 290 25.40 11.90 -7.11
CA ARG A 290 24.28 12.82 -6.90
C ARG A 290 23.97 13.55 -8.21
N LYS A 291 22.85 13.21 -8.85
CA LYS A 291 22.37 13.89 -10.06
C LYS A 291 21.42 15.03 -9.71
N PRO A 292 21.32 16.09 -10.54
CA PRO A 292 20.28 17.10 -10.37
C PRO A 292 18.88 16.47 -10.39
N PRO A 293 17.93 16.99 -9.61
CA PRO A 293 16.58 16.44 -9.55
C PRO A 293 15.81 16.69 -10.85
N VAL A 294 14.83 15.83 -11.12
CA VAL A 294 13.90 15.94 -12.24
C VAL A 294 12.50 16.18 -11.69
N PHE A 295 11.85 17.25 -12.14
CA PHE A 295 10.48 17.60 -11.79
C PHE A 295 9.52 17.29 -12.95
N LEU A 296 8.56 16.40 -12.71
CA LEU A 296 7.54 15.96 -13.65
C LEU A 296 6.20 16.63 -13.32
N MET A 297 5.58 17.30 -14.30
CA MET A 297 4.31 18.00 -14.14
C MET A 297 3.25 17.53 -15.15
N HIS A 298 2.14 17.03 -14.61
CA HIS A 298 1.06 16.39 -15.36
C HIS A 298 0.22 17.37 -16.21
N GLY A 299 -0.61 16.82 -17.09
CA GLY A 299 -1.52 17.56 -17.97
C GLY A 299 -2.87 17.92 -17.34
N LEU A 300 -3.82 18.38 -18.16
CA LEU A 300 -5.20 18.61 -17.73
C LEU A 300 -5.86 17.26 -17.41
N PHE A 301 -6.70 17.20 -16.36
CA PHE A 301 -7.35 15.97 -15.85
C PHE A 301 -6.43 14.84 -15.37
N ALA A 302 -5.16 15.14 -15.19
CA ALA A 302 -4.14 14.18 -14.80
C ALA A 302 -3.65 14.38 -13.36
N ALA A 303 -2.77 13.49 -12.93
CA ALA A 303 -2.13 13.50 -11.62
C ALA A 303 -0.75 12.82 -11.69
N SER A 304 0.00 12.83 -10.59
CA SER A 304 1.30 12.16 -10.49
C SER A 304 1.26 10.66 -10.76
N ASP A 305 0.09 10.01 -10.63
CA ASP A 305 -0.10 8.57 -10.90
C ASP A 305 0.30 8.19 -12.33
N ASP A 306 0.11 9.09 -13.30
CA ASP A 306 0.37 8.85 -14.72
C ASP A 306 1.84 8.51 -15.00
N TYR A 307 2.74 8.98 -14.14
CA TYR A 307 4.18 8.73 -14.27
C TYR A 307 4.63 7.38 -13.70
N VAL A 308 3.73 6.63 -13.04
CA VAL A 308 4.04 5.36 -12.36
C VAL A 308 3.06 4.22 -12.67
N VAL A 309 1.86 4.51 -13.18
CA VAL A 309 0.78 3.51 -13.32
C VAL A 309 1.09 2.38 -14.30
N THR A 310 1.91 2.63 -15.32
CA THR A 310 2.29 1.62 -16.33
C THR A 310 3.41 0.66 -15.87
N GLY A 311 3.89 0.82 -14.63
CA GLY A 311 4.86 -0.07 -14.02
C GLY A 311 6.33 0.18 -14.42
N PRO A 312 7.28 -0.51 -13.77
CA PRO A 312 8.70 -0.13 -13.78
C PRO A 312 9.43 -0.28 -15.11
N LYS A 313 8.88 -1.05 -16.05
CA LYS A 313 9.48 -1.25 -17.37
C LYS A 313 9.18 -0.12 -18.36
N ILE A 314 8.15 0.69 -18.08
CA ILE A 314 7.57 1.64 -19.03
C ILE A 314 7.46 3.03 -18.39
N ALA A 315 7.03 3.14 -17.15
CA ALA A 315 6.70 4.45 -16.59
C ALA A 315 7.94 5.36 -16.46
N LEU A 316 7.81 6.60 -16.93
CA LEU A 316 8.92 7.56 -17.04
C LEU A 316 9.65 7.78 -15.70
N ALA A 317 8.91 7.88 -14.59
CA ALA A 317 9.52 8.12 -13.28
C ALA A 317 10.45 6.97 -12.87
N TYR A 318 10.06 5.71 -13.11
CA TYR A 318 10.90 4.56 -12.80
C TYR A 318 12.15 4.52 -13.67
N LEU A 319 12.03 4.77 -14.97
CA LEU A 319 13.17 4.78 -15.88
C LEU A 319 14.20 5.87 -15.50
N LEU A 320 13.74 7.04 -15.06
CA LEU A 320 14.58 8.11 -14.54
C LEU A 320 15.26 7.73 -13.21
N SER A 321 14.52 7.11 -12.29
CA SER A 321 15.06 6.62 -11.01
C SER A 321 16.11 5.51 -11.22
N GLU A 322 15.90 4.61 -12.19
CA GLU A 322 16.88 3.59 -12.61
C GLU A 322 18.14 4.21 -13.23
N ALA A 323 17.98 5.29 -13.99
CA ALA A 323 19.08 6.09 -14.50
C ALA A 323 19.78 6.92 -13.40
N GLY A 324 19.32 6.86 -12.14
CA GLY A 324 19.95 7.50 -10.98
C GLY A 324 19.52 8.94 -10.74
N TYR A 325 18.40 9.40 -11.30
CA TYR A 325 17.84 10.73 -11.03
C TYR A 325 16.93 10.71 -9.80
N ASP A 326 16.93 11.84 -9.08
CA ASP A 326 16.01 12.13 -7.99
C ASP A 326 14.71 12.69 -8.58
N VAL A 327 13.59 11.96 -8.49
CA VAL A 327 12.39 12.25 -9.30
C VAL A 327 11.24 12.77 -8.45
N TYR A 328 10.80 14.00 -8.72
CA TYR A 328 9.67 14.64 -8.07
C TYR A 328 8.51 14.75 -9.05
N MET A 329 7.32 14.33 -8.64
CA MET A 329 6.09 14.37 -9.44
C MET A 329 5.08 15.31 -8.76
N GLY A 330 4.79 16.43 -9.42
CA GLY A 330 3.90 17.46 -8.91
C GLY A 330 2.44 17.12 -9.09
N ASN A 331 1.59 17.70 -8.24
CA ASN A 331 0.13 17.67 -8.39
C ASN A 331 -0.43 19.09 -8.31
N ALA A 332 -1.09 19.53 -9.38
CA ALA A 332 -1.75 20.83 -9.43
C ALA A 332 -2.88 20.93 -8.40
N ARG A 333 -3.10 22.13 -7.87
CA ARG A 333 -4.24 22.47 -7.01
C ARG A 333 -5.56 21.94 -7.58
N GLY A 334 -6.42 21.42 -6.71
CA GLY A 334 -7.75 20.92 -7.08
C GLY A 334 -7.78 19.53 -7.70
N ASN A 335 -6.63 18.93 -8.08
CA ASN A 335 -6.61 17.52 -8.47
C ASN A 335 -6.81 16.61 -7.23
N LYS A 336 -7.03 15.31 -7.45
CA LYS A 336 -7.34 14.32 -6.39
C LYS A 336 -6.33 14.23 -5.24
N HIS A 337 -5.09 14.70 -5.43
CA HIS A 337 -4.04 14.66 -4.41
C HIS A 337 -3.82 16.01 -3.70
N SER A 338 -4.26 17.12 -4.29
CA SER A 338 -4.00 18.50 -3.85
C SER A 338 -5.31 19.27 -3.59
N VAL A 339 -6.17 18.72 -2.72
CA VAL A 339 -7.53 19.22 -2.40
C VAL A 339 -7.61 20.10 -1.14
N LYS A 340 -6.47 20.58 -0.62
CA LYS A 340 -6.39 21.28 0.66
C LYS A 340 -5.96 22.74 0.49
N HIS A 341 -6.46 23.59 1.38
CA HIS A 341 -6.09 25.00 1.50
C HIS A 341 -5.96 25.39 2.97
N LYS A 342 -5.12 26.37 3.31
CA LYS A 342 -4.94 26.86 4.69
C LYS A 342 -6.23 27.39 5.33
N SER A 343 -7.08 28.02 4.52
CA SER A 343 -8.25 28.78 4.99
C SER A 343 -9.54 28.54 4.20
N LEU A 344 -9.47 27.94 3.01
CA LEU A 344 -10.62 27.77 2.12
C LEU A 344 -11.12 26.33 2.18
N SER A 345 -12.43 26.15 2.18
CA SER A 345 -13.04 24.83 2.07
C SER A 345 -13.03 24.37 0.62
N PHE A 346 -12.75 23.09 0.38
CA PHE A 346 -12.89 22.43 -0.92
C PHE A 346 -14.27 22.65 -1.57
N ASN A 347 -15.34 22.78 -0.77
CA ASN A 347 -16.69 23.03 -1.28
C ASN A 347 -16.98 24.50 -1.59
N SER A 348 -16.05 25.42 -1.32
CA SER A 348 -16.27 26.85 -1.52
C SER A 348 -15.92 27.26 -2.95
N ARG A 349 -16.72 28.14 -3.56
CA ARG A 349 -16.42 28.72 -4.88
C ARG A 349 -15.03 29.34 -4.93
N LYS A 350 -14.59 30.02 -3.85
CA LYS A 350 -13.27 30.65 -3.75
C LYS A 350 -12.10 29.68 -3.88
N PHE A 351 -12.27 28.41 -3.46
CA PHE A 351 -11.25 27.37 -3.65
C PHE A 351 -11.06 26.98 -5.13
N TRP A 352 -12.05 27.21 -5.98
CA TRP A 352 -12.00 26.83 -7.40
C TRP A 352 -11.77 28.01 -8.34
N LEU A 353 -11.50 29.21 -7.81
CA LEU A 353 -11.19 30.40 -8.60
C LEU A 353 -9.71 30.42 -8.98
N PHE A 354 -9.30 29.50 -9.84
CA PHE A 354 -7.96 29.45 -10.42
C PHE A 354 -8.01 28.89 -11.85
N GLY A 355 -7.02 29.22 -12.67
CA GLY A 355 -6.76 28.61 -13.97
C GLY A 355 -5.36 28.01 -14.05
N TRP A 356 -4.92 27.67 -15.27
CA TRP A 356 -3.56 27.20 -15.51
C TRP A 356 -2.49 28.28 -15.25
N HIS A 357 -2.89 29.56 -15.21
CA HIS A 357 -2.00 30.65 -14.82
C HIS A 357 -1.53 30.50 -13.37
N GLU A 358 -2.45 30.35 -12.41
CA GLU A 358 -2.12 30.15 -11.00
C GLU A 358 -1.33 28.85 -10.77
N ILE A 359 -1.63 27.80 -11.54
CA ILE A 359 -0.83 26.56 -11.50
C ILE A 359 0.63 26.86 -11.89
N GLY A 360 0.88 27.60 -12.97
CA GLY A 360 2.24 28.01 -13.32
C GLY A 360 2.87 28.96 -12.30
N TYR A 361 2.15 30.02 -11.94
CA TYR A 361 2.66 31.14 -11.15
C TYR A 361 2.91 30.78 -9.68
N TYR A 362 2.04 29.97 -9.07
CA TYR A 362 2.07 29.63 -7.64
C TYR A 362 2.42 28.16 -7.37
N ASP A 363 1.88 27.21 -8.12
CA ASP A 363 2.09 25.79 -7.81
C ASP A 363 3.47 25.31 -8.25
N VAL A 364 3.76 25.44 -9.56
CA VAL A 364 5.01 24.98 -10.16
C VAL A 364 6.21 25.68 -9.53
N SER A 365 6.10 26.99 -9.30
CA SER A 365 7.12 27.81 -8.64
C SER A 365 7.39 27.35 -7.20
N ALA A 366 6.36 27.18 -6.37
CA ALA A 366 6.51 26.70 -4.98
C ALA A 366 7.10 25.28 -4.91
N MET A 367 6.69 24.39 -5.82
CA MET A 367 7.26 23.04 -5.89
C MET A 367 8.74 23.06 -6.30
N ILE A 368 9.13 23.88 -7.28
CA ILE A 368 10.54 24.05 -7.67
C ILE A 368 11.37 24.56 -6.49
N ASP A 369 10.89 25.60 -5.81
CA ASP A 369 11.61 26.19 -4.66
C ASP A 369 11.78 25.18 -3.53
N TYR A 370 10.73 24.43 -3.22
CA TYR A 370 10.79 23.35 -2.25
C TYR A 370 11.81 22.27 -2.65
N ILE A 371 11.82 21.83 -3.92
CA ILE A 371 12.74 20.81 -4.41
C ILE A 371 14.19 21.30 -4.33
N LEU A 372 14.48 22.53 -4.77
CA LEU A 372 15.83 23.09 -4.75
C LEU A 372 16.31 23.32 -3.31
N ASP A 373 15.44 23.79 -2.41
CA ASP A 373 15.81 23.91 -1.00
C ASP A 373 16.08 22.55 -0.36
N LYS A 374 15.22 21.55 -0.61
CA LYS A 374 15.40 20.20 -0.04
C LYS A 374 16.66 19.52 -0.58
N THR A 375 16.88 19.59 -1.88
CA THR A 375 17.97 18.88 -2.56
C THR A 375 19.28 19.66 -2.58
N LYS A 376 19.28 20.95 -2.24
CA LYS A 376 20.44 21.86 -2.29
C LYS A 376 21.11 21.96 -3.66
N PHE A 377 20.47 21.51 -4.73
CA PHE A 377 20.90 21.82 -6.08
C PHE A 377 20.47 23.25 -6.44
N PRO A 378 21.28 24.00 -7.20
CA PRO A 378 20.90 25.33 -7.63
C PRO A 378 19.88 25.32 -8.77
N LYS A 379 19.78 24.21 -9.51
CA LYS A 379 18.91 24.04 -10.67
C LYS A 379 18.38 22.60 -10.78
N LEU A 380 17.26 22.43 -11.48
CA LEU A 380 16.64 21.14 -11.75
C LEU A 380 16.26 20.96 -13.23
N PHE A 381 15.98 19.73 -13.65
CA PHE A 381 15.37 19.42 -14.94
C PHE A 381 13.85 19.46 -14.84
N TYR A 382 13.18 20.08 -15.80
CA TYR A 382 11.73 20.15 -15.84
C TYR A 382 11.17 19.31 -17.00
N VAL A 383 10.13 18.51 -16.74
CA VAL A 383 9.37 17.81 -17.78
C VAL A 383 7.88 18.09 -17.58
N GLY A 384 7.26 18.75 -18.56
CA GLY A 384 5.83 19.08 -18.51
C GLY A 384 5.09 18.40 -19.65
N HIS A 385 3.96 17.76 -19.35
CA HIS A 385 3.06 17.20 -20.37
C HIS A 385 1.82 18.06 -20.53
N SER A 386 1.43 18.41 -21.76
CA SER A 386 0.19 19.14 -22.07
C SER A 386 0.06 20.42 -21.22
N GLN A 387 -0.95 20.54 -20.35
CA GLN A 387 -1.11 21.67 -19.43
C GLN A 387 0.10 21.87 -18.50
N GLY A 388 0.84 20.83 -18.13
CA GLY A 388 2.09 20.97 -17.38
C GLY A 388 3.11 21.81 -18.13
N ALA A 389 3.23 21.61 -19.45
CA ALA A 389 4.07 22.46 -20.29
C ALA A 389 3.53 23.90 -20.40
N THR A 390 2.21 24.09 -20.48
CA THR A 390 1.59 25.42 -20.46
C THR A 390 1.86 26.14 -19.14
N ALA A 391 1.74 25.44 -18.00
CA ALA A 391 2.04 25.98 -16.68
C ALA A 391 3.51 26.39 -16.56
N PHE A 392 4.44 25.60 -17.11
CA PHE A 392 5.84 25.99 -17.21
C PHE A 392 6.03 27.29 -18.00
N LEU A 393 5.44 27.37 -19.20
CA LEU A 393 5.53 28.57 -20.04
C LEU A 393 4.94 29.81 -19.35
N ALA A 394 3.81 29.65 -18.64
CA ALA A 394 3.23 30.70 -17.82
C ALA A 394 4.20 31.14 -16.72
N MET A 395 4.79 30.19 -15.97
CA MET A 395 5.75 30.49 -14.91
C MET A 395 6.98 31.24 -15.45
N ILE A 396 7.69 30.71 -16.45
CA ILE A 396 8.97 31.30 -16.88
C ILE A 396 8.81 32.69 -17.53
N SER A 397 7.62 32.99 -18.07
CA SER A 397 7.31 34.29 -18.68
C SER A 397 6.87 35.34 -17.66
N THR A 398 6.20 34.92 -16.58
CA THR A 398 5.64 35.83 -15.56
C THR A 398 6.49 35.92 -14.29
N ARG A 399 7.39 34.95 -14.08
CA ARG A 399 8.38 34.88 -12.98
C ARG A 399 9.78 34.65 -13.56
N PRO A 400 10.36 35.65 -14.25
CA PRO A 400 11.60 35.48 -15.00
C PRO A 400 12.77 35.00 -14.14
N GLU A 401 12.75 35.25 -12.83
CA GLU A 401 13.73 34.75 -11.85
C GLU A 401 13.79 33.21 -11.75
N TYR A 402 12.81 32.48 -12.28
CA TYR A 402 12.84 31.02 -12.34
C TYR A 402 13.62 30.49 -13.55
N ASN A 403 13.90 31.30 -14.58
CA ASN A 403 14.70 30.84 -15.72
C ASN A 403 16.09 30.37 -15.29
N GLN A 404 16.68 31.01 -14.27
CA GLN A 404 17.99 30.62 -13.74
C GLN A 404 17.96 29.32 -12.90
N LYS A 405 16.77 28.85 -12.49
CA LYS A 405 16.56 27.66 -11.65
C LYS A 405 16.37 26.37 -12.46
N ILE A 406 16.36 26.47 -13.80
CA ILE A 406 16.10 25.35 -14.71
C ILE A 406 17.36 25.04 -15.50
N ILE A 407 17.78 23.76 -15.50
CA ILE A 407 18.87 23.27 -16.35
C ILE A 407 18.38 23.18 -17.78
N GLN A 408 17.25 22.49 -17.95
CA GLN A 408 16.57 22.29 -19.22
C GLN A 408 15.11 21.95 -18.94
N ALA A 409 14.21 22.42 -19.81
CA ALA A 409 12.81 22.04 -19.81
C ALA A 409 12.46 21.21 -21.05
N GLN A 410 11.80 20.08 -20.83
CA GLN A 410 11.28 19.20 -21.87
C GLN A 410 9.76 19.31 -21.86
N LEU A 411 9.23 19.93 -22.92
CA LEU A 411 7.80 20.22 -23.03
C LEU A 411 7.15 19.23 -24.00
N LEU A 412 6.41 18.27 -23.44
CA LEU A 412 5.75 17.20 -24.17
C LEU A 412 4.35 17.65 -24.57
N ALA A 413 4.11 17.83 -25.87
CA ALA A 413 2.86 18.36 -26.43
C ALA A 413 2.40 19.71 -25.79
N PRO A 414 3.23 20.79 -25.86
CA PRO A 414 2.92 22.06 -25.22
C PRO A 414 1.68 22.74 -25.82
N ALA A 415 0.69 23.03 -24.99
CA ALA A 415 -0.56 23.67 -25.40
C ALA A 415 -0.51 25.20 -25.17
N ALA A 416 0.34 25.90 -25.90
CA ALA A 416 0.48 27.37 -25.80
C ALA A 416 -0.53 28.12 -26.69
N PHE A 417 -0.70 27.66 -27.94
CA PHE A 417 -1.64 28.24 -28.91
C PHE A 417 -2.53 27.12 -29.45
N VAL A 418 -3.81 27.11 -29.07
CA VAL A 418 -4.74 25.99 -29.36
C VAL A 418 -5.79 26.30 -30.42
N LYS A 419 -5.76 27.48 -31.05
CA LYS A 419 -6.76 27.95 -32.02
C LYS A 419 -6.98 26.98 -33.19
N ASN A 420 -5.91 26.36 -33.68
CA ASN A 420 -5.97 25.44 -34.83
C ASN A 420 -5.97 23.97 -34.38
N SER A 421 -6.32 23.69 -33.12
CA SER A 421 -6.41 22.31 -32.64
C SER A 421 -7.51 21.57 -33.40
N PRO A 422 -7.23 20.41 -34.03
CA PRO A 422 -8.25 19.61 -34.69
C PRO A 422 -9.17 18.87 -33.70
N HIS A 423 -8.99 19.11 -32.39
CA HIS A 423 -9.72 18.42 -31.34
C HIS A 423 -11.19 18.87 -31.29
N PRO A 424 -12.17 17.96 -31.25
CA PRO A 424 -13.60 18.31 -31.20
C PRO A 424 -14.00 19.20 -30.01
N LEU A 425 -13.27 19.13 -28.89
CA LEU A 425 -13.48 20.02 -27.75
C LEU A 425 -13.12 21.49 -28.05
N ALA A 426 -12.19 21.76 -28.98
CA ALA A 426 -11.83 23.13 -29.34
C ALA A 426 -13.02 23.87 -30.00
N SER A 427 -13.75 23.21 -30.90
CA SER A 427 -14.96 23.77 -31.51
C SER A 427 -16.12 23.90 -30.52
N PHE A 428 -16.25 22.98 -29.56
CA PHE A 428 -17.21 23.11 -28.47
C PHE A 428 -16.93 24.35 -27.61
N PHE A 429 -15.68 24.61 -27.25
CA PHE A 429 -15.33 25.80 -26.45
C PHE A 429 -15.50 27.12 -27.22
N ASP A 430 -15.23 27.15 -28.53
CA ASP A 430 -15.47 28.34 -29.37
C ASP A 430 -16.97 28.72 -29.42
N ASP A 431 -17.88 27.75 -29.52
CA ASP A 431 -19.32 28.00 -29.50
C ASP A 431 -19.81 28.50 -28.12
N GLN A 432 -19.19 28.03 -27.03
CA GLN A 432 -19.57 28.37 -25.66
C GLN A 432 -19.07 29.75 -25.22
N ILE A 433 -17.85 30.14 -25.60
CA ILE A 433 -17.26 31.45 -25.26
C ILE A 433 -18.07 32.60 -25.87
N ASN A 434 -18.63 32.38 -27.07
CA ASN A 434 -19.50 33.35 -27.73
C ASN A 434 -20.88 33.48 -27.06
N ASN A 435 -21.27 32.51 -26.23
CA ASN A 435 -22.55 32.47 -25.54
C ASN A 435 -22.35 32.76 -24.03
N ARG A 436 -22.06 34.02 -23.69
CA ARG A 436 -21.70 34.51 -22.33
C ARG A 436 -22.56 33.99 -21.18
N ARG A 437 -23.82 33.57 -21.44
CA ARG A 437 -24.76 33.06 -20.42
C ARG A 437 -24.37 31.73 -19.77
N LEU A 438 -23.52 30.92 -20.40
CA LEU A 438 -23.14 29.60 -19.85
C LEU A 438 -21.95 29.67 -18.89
N LEU A 439 -21.06 30.65 -19.04
CA LEU A 439 -19.92 30.88 -18.15
C LEU A 439 -20.33 31.40 -16.77
N ASP A 440 -21.46 32.10 -16.67
CA ASP A 440 -21.98 32.64 -15.40
C ASP A 440 -22.84 31.64 -14.61
N ASN A 441 -23.42 30.62 -15.29
CA ASN A 441 -24.40 29.69 -14.70
C ASN A 441 -23.89 28.27 -14.44
N TYR A 442 -22.79 27.84 -15.08
CA TYR A 442 -22.12 26.60 -14.66
C TYR A 442 -21.26 26.91 -13.44
N GLU A 443 -21.78 26.62 -12.24
CA GLU A 443 -20.93 26.56 -11.07
C GLU A 443 -19.85 25.50 -11.35
N TYR A 444 -18.59 25.91 -11.42
CA TYR A 444 -17.42 25.05 -11.69
C TYR A 444 -17.37 23.82 -10.75
N LEU A 445 -18.00 23.93 -9.57
CA LEU A 445 -18.26 22.85 -8.61
C LEU A 445 -19.02 21.67 -9.22
N ASP A 446 -19.97 21.92 -10.13
CA ASP A 446 -20.73 20.86 -10.80
C ASP A 446 -19.84 20.07 -11.74
N PHE A 447 -18.95 20.72 -12.49
CA PHE A 447 -18.02 20.03 -13.39
C PHE A 447 -17.07 19.10 -12.63
N VAL A 448 -16.52 19.55 -11.49
CA VAL A 448 -15.68 18.71 -10.61
C VAL A 448 -16.47 17.53 -10.05
N ARG A 449 -17.69 17.78 -9.52
CA ARG A 449 -18.55 16.71 -8.99
C ARG A 449 -18.95 15.69 -10.06
N TYR A 450 -19.29 16.15 -11.27
CA TYR A 450 -19.60 15.29 -12.41
C TYR A 450 -18.37 14.52 -12.90
N TRP A 451 -17.18 15.11 -12.85
CA TRP A 451 -15.93 14.44 -13.20
C TRP A 451 -15.58 13.34 -12.19
N ASP A 452 -15.67 13.62 -10.89
CA ASP A 452 -15.43 12.65 -9.84
C ASP A 452 -16.43 11.48 -9.94
N LEU A 453 -17.73 11.77 -10.10
CA LEU A 453 -18.76 10.77 -10.37
C LEU A 453 -18.47 9.98 -11.65
N GLY A 454 -18.03 10.65 -12.72
CA GLY A 454 -17.65 10.02 -13.98
C GLY A 454 -16.42 9.12 -13.84
N SER A 455 -15.46 9.47 -12.99
CA SER A 455 -14.27 8.67 -12.71
C SER A 455 -14.61 7.39 -11.95
N GLU A 456 -15.50 7.46 -10.95
CA GLU A 456 -16.01 6.29 -10.22
C GLU A 456 -16.87 5.40 -11.12
N PHE A 457 -17.71 6.01 -11.97
CA PHE A 457 -18.53 5.28 -12.94
C PHE A 457 -17.62 4.58 -13.96
N SER A 458 -16.62 5.26 -14.50
CA SER A 458 -15.68 4.69 -15.49
C SER A 458 -14.88 3.50 -14.95
N ALA A 459 -14.52 3.48 -13.67
CA ALA A 459 -13.89 2.31 -13.05
C ALA A 459 -14.76 1.03 -13.07
N LEU A 460 -16.08 1.13 -13.24
CA LEU A 460 -16.98 -0.02 -13.39
C LEU A 460 -16.93 -0.63 -14.79
N PHE A 461 -16.78 0.19 -15.84
CA PHE A 461 -16.80 -0.28 -17.23
C PHE A 461 -15.45 -0.31 -17.94
N CYS A 462 -14.40 0.31 -17.41
CA CYS A 462 -13.03 0.27 -17.93
C CYS A 462 -12.22 -0.96 -17.46
N ARG A 463 -12.88 -2.03 -17.00
CA ARG A 463 -12.22 -3.28 -16.60
C ARG A 463 -11.94 -4.16 -17.81
N GLU A 464 -10.84 -4.89 -17.79
CA GLU A 464 -10.37 -5.74 -18.91
C GLU A 464 -11.44 -6.73 -19.42
N HIS A 465 -12.30 -7.23 -18.54
CA HIS A 465 -13.39 -8.17 -18.90
C HIS A 465 -14.78 -7.51 -18.99
N SER A 466 -14.84 -6.18 -19.02
CA SER A 466 -16.09 -5.45 -19.14
C SER A 466 -16.60 -5.48 -20.58
N LYS A 467 -17.89 -5.76 -20.78
CA LYS A 467 -18.56 -5.61 -22.08
C LYS A 467 -18.62 -4.15 -22.56
N LEU A 468 -18.33 -3.20 -21.68
CA LEU A 468 -18.33 -1.76 -21.94
C LEU A 468 -16.90 -1.19 -22.12
N LEU A 469 -15.89 -2.05 -22.25
CA LEU A 469 -14.50 -1.61 -22.42
C LEU A 469 -14.32 -0.74 -23.67
N ASP A 470 -14.98 -1.06 -24.78
CA ASP A 470 -14.88 -0.27 -26.02
C ASP A 470 -15.52 1.12 -25.88
N LEU A 471 -16.56 1.24 -25.05
CA LEU A 471 -17.15 2.52 -24.70
C LEU A 471 -16.17 3.34 -23.84
N CYS A 472 -15.51 2.71 -22.86
CA CYS A 472 -14.45 3.35 -22.08
C CYS A 472 -13.32 3.88 -22.98
N LYS A 473 -12.79 3.03 -23.86
CA LYS A 473 -11.76 3.41 -24.84
C LYS A 473 -12.20 4.60 -25.69
N SER A 474 -13.43 4.55 -26.20
CA SER A 474 -13.99 5.62 -27.03
C SER A 474 -14.09 6.96 -26.30
N ILE A 475 -14.47 6.95 -25.00
CA ILE A 475 -14.51 8.16 -24.17
C ILE A 475 -13.10 8.71 -23.95
N ILE A 476 -12.13 7.86 -23.62
CA ILE A 476 -10.72 8.28 -23.45
C ILE A 476 -10.19 8.90 -24.75
N PHE A 477 -10.40 8.23 -25.90
CA PHE A 477 -9.95 8.73 -27.19
C PHE A 477 -10.63 10.03 -27.63
N LEU A 478 -11.85 10.30 -27.18
CA LEU A 478 -12.51 11.58 -27.43
C LEU A 478 -11.87 12.74 -26.64
N ILE A 479 -11.17 12.44 -25.54
CA ILE A 479 -10.51 13.44 -24.69
C ILE A 479 -9.05 13.68 -25.11
N VAL A 480 -8.31 12.61 -25.47
CA VAL A 480 -6.87 12.69 -25.74
C VAL A 480 -6.48 12.43 -27.20
N GLY A 481 -7.42 12.00 -28.04
CA GLY A 481 -7.18 11.59 -29.42
C GLY A 481 -6.82 10.11 -29.59
N ARG A 482 -6.97 9.59 -30.82
CA ARG A 482 -6.59 8.21 -31.20
C ARG A 482 -5.16 8.17 -31.75
N ASN A 483 -4.43 7.10 -31.42
CA ASN A 483 -3.15 6.79 -32.07
C ASN A 483 -3.37 5.99 -33.38
N ARG A 484 -2.40 6.03 -34.32
CA ARG A 484 -2.41 5.29 -35.59
C ARG A 484 -2.36 3.76 -35.42
N TYR A 485 -1.93 3.26 -34.27
CA TYR A 485 -1.67 1.83 -34.04
C TYR A 485 -2.88 1.01 -33.55
N GLY A 486 -4.09 1.57 -33.52
CA GLY A 486 -5.32 0.82 -33.20
C GLY A 486 -5.57 0.54 -31.70
N ASP A 487 -6.74 -0.02 -31.41
CA ASP A 487 -7.39 -0.10 -30.08
C ASP A 487 -6.80 -1.14 -29.09
N GLU A 488 -5.60 -1.68 -29.32
CA GLU A 488 -5.01 -2.68 -28.44
C GLU A 488 -4.39 -2.05 -27.18
N ILE A 489 -5.24 -1.86 -26.17
CA ILE A 489 -4.81 -1.75 -24.76
C ILE A 489 -4.61 -3.17 -24.22
N ASP A 490 -3.65 -3.91 -24.78
CA ASP A 490 -3.15 -5.16 -24.18
C ASP A 490 -1.71 -4.89 -23.69
N PRO A 491 -1.43 -5.01 -22.38
CA PRO A 491 -0.08 -4.79 -21.83
C PRO A 491 0.98 -5.73 -22.46
N VAL A 492 0.55 -6.80 -23.14
CA VAL A 492 1.43 -7.79 -23.76
C VAL A 492 1.65 -7.51 -25.26
N SER A 493 0.77 -6.76 -25.93
CA SER A 493 0.86 -6.45 -27.37
C SER A 493 1.19 -4.97 -27.68
N TYR A 494 1.92 -4.28 -26.79
CA TYR A 494 2.69 -3.13 -27.26
C TYR A 494 3.60 -3.62 -28.40
N GLY A 495 3.22 -3.33 -29.65
CA GLY A 495 4.04 -3.64 -30.81
C GLY A 495 5.44 -3.08 -30.57
N GLU A 496 6.46 -3.88 -30.89
CA GLU A 496 7.87 -3.54 -30.64
C GLU A 496 8.22 -2.11 -31.08
N GLU A 497 7.53 -1.58 -32.09
CA GLU A 497 7.70 -0.24 -32.66
C GLU A 497 7.25 0.89 -31.72
N SER A 498 6.07 0.81 -31.10
CA SER A 498 5.60 1.82 -30.13
C SER A 498 6.46 1.85 -28.85
N MET A 499 6.92 0.67 -28.42
CA MET A 499 7.85 0.54 -27.30
C MET A 499 9.24 1.06 -27.69
N LYS A 500 9.67 0.91 -28.95
CA LYS A 500 10.88 1.53 -29.50
C LYS A 500 10.75 3.05 -29.49
N ASP A 501 9.63 3.62 -29.93
CA ASP A 501 9.42 5.07 -29.95
C ASP A 501 9.39 5.68 -28.54
N PHE A 502 8.70 5.04 -27.60
CA PHE A 502 8.69 5.51 -26.21
C PHE A 502 10.06 5.38 -25.55
N LYS A 503 10.76 4.25 -25.75
CA LYS A 503 12.14 4.09 -25.27
C LYS A 503 13.08 5.09 -25.92
N LEU A 504 12.92 5.38 -27.21
CA LEU A 504 13.66 6.40 -27.93
C LEU A 504 13.40 7.79 -27.34
N ILE A 505 12.16 8.13 -26.99
CA ILE A 505 11.86 9.37 -26.27
C ILE A 505 12.63 9.38 -24.96
N VAL A 506 12.53 8.35 -24.13
CA VAL A 506 13.24 8.28 -22.84
C VAL A 506 14.76 8.36 -23.03
N GLU A 507 15.32 7.70 -24.05
CA GLU A 507 16.73 7.78 -24.43
C GLU A 507 17.11 9.20 -24.83
N ILE A 508 16.31 9.88 -25.66
CA ILE A 508 16.49 11.29 -26.01
C ILE A 508 16.41 12.18 -24.76
N LEU A 509 15.48 11.93 -23.84
CA LEU A 509 15.38 12.69 -22.58
C LEU A 509 16.66 12.52 -21.76
N LEU A 510 17.14 11.27 -21.62
CA LEU A 510 18.35 10.92 -20.88
C LEU A 510 19.64 11.44 -21.55
N GLU A 511 19.73 11.42 -22.88
CA GLU A 511 20.84 11.99 -23.64
C GLU A 511 20.91 13.50 -23.50
N ASN A 512 19.76 14.18 -23.61
CA ASN A 512 19.66 15.61 -23.38
C ASN A 512 20.14 16.00 -21.97
N PHE A 513 19.79 15.21 -20.95
CA PHE A 513 20.29 15.44 -19.59
C PHE A 513 21.82 15.27 -19.47
N LYS A 514 22.42 14.32 -20.22
CA LYS A 514 23.88 14.10 -20.23
C LYS A 514 24.64 15.26 -20.88
N HIS A 515 24.17 15.77 -22.02
CA HIS A 515 24.85 16.85 -22.76
C HIS A 515 24.88 18.19 -22.02
N THR A 516 23.88 18.45 -21.16
CA THR A 516 23.88 19.66 -20.31
C THR A 516 24.78 19.56 -19.08
N GLY A 517 25.09 18.34 -18.60
CA GLY A 517 25.94 18.13 -17.42
C GLY A 517 27.44 18.33 -17.68
N SER A 518 27.90 18.16 -18.92
CA SER A 518 29.29 18.36 -19.32
C SER A 518 29.64 19.81 -19.66
N ALA A 519 28.65 20.70 -19.82
CA ALA A 519 28.87 22.06 -20.32
C ALA A 519 29.13 23.13 -19.23
N HIS A 520 28.94 22.87 -17.93
CA HIS A 520 29.02 23.95 -16.93
C HIS A 520 29.59 23.61 -15.53
N PHE A 521 30.38 22.54 -15.40
CA PHE A 521 31.22 22.33 -14.19
C PHE A 521 32.72 22.54 -14.42
N ALA A 522 33.08 23.29 -15.46
CA ALA A 522 34.44 23.78 -15.64
C ALA A 522 34.51 25.27 -15.21
N LYS A 523 35.08 25.47 -14.01
CA LYS A 523 35.67 26.72 -13.48
C LYS A 523 34.77 27.96 -13.39
N SER A 524 34.34 28.27 -12.17
CA SER A 524 34.75 29.49 -11.43
C SER A 524 34.34 29.38 -9.98
#